data_AF-A0A3B9YSA6-F1
#
_entry.id   AF-A0A3B9YSA6-F1
#
_cell.length_a   1.000
_cell.length_b   1.000
_cell.length_c   1.000
_cell.angle_alpha   90.00
_cell.angle_beta   90.00
_cell.angle_gamma   90.00
#
_symmetry.space_group_name_H-M   'P 1'
#
loop_
_entity.id
_entity.type
_entity.pdbx_description
1 polymer ?
#
loop_
_entity_poly.entity_id
_entity_poly.type
_entity_poly.pdbx_seq_one_letter_code
_entity_poly.pdbx_strand_id
1 'polypeptide(L)'
;MAKLNKPDKPKTHEGGKARRQTPEQQLRRSVLNCMLWEDTFYENGEDIAARIAGLVERVKPEAVSAIAIEARTKMKLRHAPLLLVRAMAKLPDHRGLVADTLYEIIQRPDELTEFLAIYWKDALGLQQQRKKQPVSAQIKKGLARALTKFDAYQLAKYDRDGPVRLRDVLFLTHAKPKDAAQEAVWKELVDGKLKPADTWEVNLSGGADKRETFERLIAAKQLGALALLRNLRLMQTAGVPKDVIASALDEMRTDRVLPYRFIAAARYAPDL
;
A
#
# COMPACT_ATOMS: atom_id res chain seq x y z
N MET A 1 53.39 22.29 -9.48
CA MET A 1 52.36 21.52 -10.22
C MET A 1 51.32 21.01 -9.23
N ALA A 2 50.14 21.62 -9.19
CA ALA A 2 49.06 21.20 -8.31
C ALA A 2 48.50 19.84 -8.76
N LYS A 3 48.39 18.87 -7.85
CA LYS A 3 47.78 17.56 -8.12
C LYS A 3 46.31 17.79 -8.50
N LEU A 4 45.96 17.42 -9.73
CA LEU A 4 44.59 17.29 -10.21
C LEU A 4 43.73 16.56 -9.17
N ASN A 5 42.61 17.19 -8.82
CA ASN A 5 41.61 16.72 -7.87
C ASN A 5 41.15 15.30 -8.27
N LYS A 6 41.74 14.26 -7.68
CA LYS A 6 41.36 12.87 -8.01
C LYS A 6 39.94 12.68 -7.49
N PRO A 7 38.98 12.31 -8.36
CA PRO A 7 37.61 12.10 -7.91
C PRO A 7 37.59 11.02 -6.83
N ASP A 8 37.02 11.33 -5.67
CA ASP A 8 36.96 10.40 -4.56
C ASP A 8 36.26 9.10 -5.00
N LYS A 9 36.86 7.97 -4.63
CA LYS A 9 36.35 6.66 -5.02
C LYS A 9 35.25 6.31 -4.03
N PRO A 10 34.02 6.00 -4.49
CA PRO A 10 32.94 5.68 -3.56
C PRO A 10 33.34 4.45 -2.74
N LYS A 11 33.01 4.50 -1.45
CA LYS A 11 33.23 3.41 -0.52
C LYS A 11 31.89 2.89 0.02
N THR A 12 31.87 1.65 0.48
CA THR A 12 30.76 1.13 1.29
C THR A 12 30.79 1.72 2.69
N HIS A 13 29.76 1.46 3.49
CA HIS A 13 29.71 1.87 4.90
C HIS A 13 30.95 1.38 5.68
N GLU A 14 31.38 0.14 5.43
CA GLU A 14 32.60 -0.47 6.01
C GLU A 14 33.91 -0.10 5.27
N GLY A 15 33.91 0.95 4.45
CA GLY A 15 35.12 1.46 3.78
C GLY A 15 35.64 0.64 2.59
N GLY A 16 34.93 -0.42 2.20
CA GLY A 16 35.25 -1.25 1.02
C GLY A 16 35.05 -0.51 -0.30
N LYS A 17 35.69 -0.97 -1.39
CA LYS A 17 35.55 -0.35 -2.72
C LYS A 17 34.10 -0.48 -3.23
N ALA A 18 33.46 0.63 -3.59
CA ALA A 18 32.14 0.63 -4.22
C ALA A 18 32.21 1.10 -5.67
N ARG A 19 31.12 0.87 -6.42
CA ARG A 19 30.92 1.43 -7.76
C ARG A 19 29.99 2.64 -7.68
N ARG A 20 30.24 3.64 -8.53
CA ARG A 20 29.35 4.80 -8.67
C ARG A 20 28.03 4.33 -9.29
N GLN A 21 26.93 4.84 -8.76
CA GLN A 21 25.59 4.61 -9.27
C GLN A 21 25.00 5.95 -9.70
N THR A 22 24.23 5.97 -10.78
CA THR A 22 23.46 7.16 -11.18
C THR A 22 22.39 7.48 -10.13
N PRO A 23 21.89 8.72 -10.04
CA PRO A 23 20.79 9.06 -9.13
C PRO A 23 19.57 8.14 -9.30
N GLU A 24 19.23 7.77 -10.54
CA GLU A 24 18.12 6.86 -10.85
C GLU A 24 18.37 5.45 -10.31
N GLN A 25 19.57 4.91 -10.48
CA GLN A 25 19.95 3.61 -9.92
C GLN A 25 19.90 3.61 -8.39
N GLN A 26 20.37 4.69 -7.77
CA GLN A 26 20.30 4.86 -6.32
C GLN A 26 18.86 4.95 -5.84
N LEU A 27 17.99 5.68 -6.54
CA LEU A 27 16.57 5.81 -6.22
C LEU A 27 15.87 4.46 -6.30
N ARG A 28 16.02 3.77 -7.43
CA ARG A 28 15.43 2.45 -7.63
C ARG A 28 15.90 1.47 -6.55
N ARG A 29 17.19 1.41 -6.26
CA ARG A 29 17.72 0.55 -5.19
C ARG A 29 17.15 0.90 -3.81
N SER A 30 17.05 2.19 -3.48
CA SER A 30 16.52 2.64 -2.19
C SER A 30 15.06 2.27 -2.01
N VAL A 31 14.25 2.42 -3.07
CA VAL A 31 12.81 2.17 -3.04
C VAL A 31 12.50 0.68 -3.02
N LEU A 32 13.16 -0.12 -3.86
CA LEU A 32 12.80 -1.54 -4.03
C LEU A 32 13.32 -2.45 -2.90
N ASN A 33 14.28 -1.96 -2.10
CA ASN A 33 14.90 -2.73 -1.02
C ASN A 33 14.56 -2.22 0.39
N CYS A 34 13.61 -1.29 0.54
CA CYS A 34 13.18 -0.81 1.86
C CYS A 34 11.73 -1.21 2.17
N MET A 35 11.50 -1.65 3.40
CA MET A 35 10.21 -1.44 4.05
C MET A 35 10.26 -0.03 4.64
N LEU A 36 9.44 0.87 4.11
CA LEU A 36 9.56 2.28 4.46
C LEU A 36 9.40 2.49 5.97
N TRP A 37 10.28 3.30 6.55
CA TRP A 37 10.40 3.59 7.99
C TRP A 37 10.90 2.42 8.87
N GLU A 38 11.30 1.30 8.28
CA GLU A 38 12.05 0.27 9.00
C GLU A 38 13.56 0.52 8.86
N ASP A 39 14.28 0.19 9.93
CA ASP A 39 15.73 0.24 9.93
C ASP A 39 16.31 -0.92 9.11
N THR A 40 17.39 -0.63 8.40
CA THR A 40 18.24 -1.62 7.74
C THR A 40 19.55 -1.78 8.51
N PHE A 41 20.36 -2.76 8.14
CA PHE A 41 21.62 -3.04 8.83
C PHE A 41 22.56 -1.83 8.95
N TYR A 42 22.53 -0.89 7.99
CA TYR A 42 23.45 0.25 7.93
C TYR A 42 22.76 1.62 8.01
N GLU A 43 21.44 1.69 7.89
CA GLU A 43 20.71 2.97 7.79
C GLU A 43 19.35 2.87 8.46
N ASN A 44 18.95 3.91 9.18
CA ASN A 44 17.63 3.97 9.79
C ASN A 44 16.54 4.34 8.76
N GLY A 45 15.29 4.09 9.12
CA GLY A 45 14.14 4.32 8.25
C GLY A 45 13.88 5.78 7.86
N GLU A 46 14.27 6.74 8.70
CA GLU A 46 14.09 8.18 8.44
C GLU A 46 15.09 8.70 7.40
N ASP A 47 16.35 8.27 7.51
CA ASP A 47 17.42 8.59 6.56
C ASP A 47 17.11 8.02 5.17
N ILE A 48 16.52 6.82 5.11
CA ILE A 48 16.06 6.22 3.84
C ILE A 48 14.98 7.10 3.21
N ALA A 49 14.00 7.56 3.99
CA ALA A 49 12.93 8.42 3.48
C ALA A 49 13.45 9.78 3.00
N ALA A 50 14.37 10.40 3.75
CA ALA A 50 15.02 11.66 3.37
C ALA A 50 15.86 11.51 2.10
N ARG A 51 16.63 10.42 1.99
CA ARG A 51 17.40 10.09 0.79
C ARG A 51 16.50 9.88 -0.43
N ILE A 52 15.40 9.15 -0.29
CA ILE A 52 14.44 8.96 -1.38
C ILE A 52 13.94 10.32 -1.87
N ALA A 53 13.54 11.22 -0.97
CA ALA A 53 13.07 12.55 -1.34
C ALA A 53 14.15 13.36 -2.08
N GLY A 54 15.38 13.39 -1.58
CA GLY A 54 16.48 14.11 -2.24
C GLY A 54 16.93 13.51 -3.57
N LEU A 55 16.76 12.19 -3.76
CA LEU A 55 17.04 11.54 -5.05
C LEU A 55 15.98 11.86 -6.10
N VAL A 56 14.71 12.04 -5.71
CA VAL A 56 13.62 12.40 -6.64
C VAL A 56 13.90 13.73 -7.36
N GLU A 57 14.53 14.69 -6.68
CA GLU A 57 14.93 15.99 -7.27
C GLU A 57 15.99 15.87 -8.37
N ARG A 58 16.68 14.71 -8.44
CA ARG A 58 17.83 14.47 -9.32
C ARG A 58 17.53 13.45 -10.42
N VAL A 59 16.29 12.98 -10.52
CA VAL A 59 15.86 11.93 -11.43
C VAL A 59 14.71 12.46 -12.28
N LYS A 60 14.72 12.13 -13.58
CA LYS A 60 13.69 12.59 -14.52
C LYS A 60 12.29 12.15 -14.06
N PRO A 61 11.25 12.99 -14.24
CA PRO A 61 9.89 12.67 -13.81
C PRO A 61 9.37 11.32 -14.27
N GLU A 62 9.66 10.93 -15.51
CA GLU A 62 9.22 9.67 -16.13
C GLU A 62 9.85 8.46 -15.42
N ALA A 63 11.13 8.55 -15.07
CA ALA A 63 11.83 7.50 -14.36
C ALA A 63 11.32 7.36 -12.92
N VAL A 64 11.06 8.47 -12.22
CA VAL A 64 10.46 8.42 -10.87
C VAL A 64 9.06 7.78 -10.91
N SER A 65 8.24 8.17 -11.87
CA SER A 65 6.90 7.58 -12.09
C SER A 65 6.99 6.07 -12.36
N ALA A 66 7.86 5.66 -13.28
CA ALA A 66 8.07 4.25 -13.61
C ALA A 66 8.53 3.42 -12.41
N ILE A 67 9.45 3.95 -11.59
CA ILE A 67 9.92 3.29 -10.36
C ILE A 67 8.77 3.14 -9.35
N ALA A 68 7.93 4.17 -9.17
CA ALA A 68 6.79 4.09 -8.27
C ALA A 68 5.78 3.01 -8.71
N ILE A 69 5.49 2.95 -10.01
CA ILE A 69 4.61 1.93 -10.60
C ILE A 69 5.23 0.55 -10.47
N GLU A 70 6.53 0.36 -10.77
CA GLU A 70 7.24 -0.91 -10.58
C GLU A 70 7.17 -1.38 -9.12
N ALA A 71 7.51 -0.49 -8.18
CA ALA A 71 7.50 -0.77 -6.75
C ALA A 71 6.12 -1.25 -6.29
N ARG A 72 5.04 -0.66 -6.81
CA ARG A 72 3.68 -1.08 -6.46
C ARG A 72 3.24 -2.36 -7.18
N THR A 73 3.39 -2.40 -8.50
CA THR A 73 2.76 -3.42 -9.35
C THR A 73 3.54 -4.73 -9.38
N LYS A 74 4.88 -4.65 -9.41
CA LYS A 74 5.77 -5.81 -9.46
C LYS A 74 6.25 -6.20 -8.07
N MET A 75 6.79 -5.25 -7.31
CA MET A 75 7.35 -5.53 -5.98
C MET A 75 6.30 -5.55 -4.86
N LYS A 76 5.06 -5.15 -5.15
CA LYS A 76 3.92 -5.14 -4.20
C LYS A 76 4.14 -4.29 -2.94
N LEU A 77 5.08 -3.35 -2.97
CA LEU A 77 5.35 -2.41 -1.87
C LEU A 77 4.17 -1.46 -1.69
N ARG A 78 3.87 -1.10 -0.44
CA ARG A 78 2.72 -0.23 -0.10
C ARG A 78 3.13 1.23 0.06
N HIS A 79 3.99 1.54 1.04
CA HIS A 79 4.24 2.93 1.44
C HIS A 79 5.32 3.64 0.61
N ALA A 80 6.37 2.92 0.17
CA ALA A 80 7.45 3.53 -0.61
C ALA A 80 6.98 4.21 -1.92
N PRO A 81 6.07 3.60 -2.73
CA PRO A 81 5.48 4.28 -3.88
C PRO A 81 4.73 5.58 -3.52
N LEU A 82 4.01 5.59 -2.39
CA LEU A 82 3.26 6.76 -1.94
C LEU A 82 4.21 7.92 -1.57
N LEU A 83 5.34 7.60 -0.92
CA LEU A 83 6.37 8.59 -0.61
C LEU A 83 7.00 9.19 -1.87
N LEU A 84 7.25 8.39 -2.92
CA LEU A 84 7.75 8.89 -4.20
C LEU A 84 6.79 9.92 -4.80
N VAL A 85 5.50 9.59 -4.89
CA VAL A 85 4.52 10.50 -5.48
C VAL A 85 4.33 11.76 -4.63
N ARG A 86 4.45 11.65 -3.30
CA ARG A 86 4.51 12.83 -2.41
C ARG A 86 5.69 13.72 -2.75
N ALA A 87 6.89 13.16 -2.95
CA ALA A 87 8.07 13.93 -3.32
C ALA A 87 7.92 14.57 -4.71
N MET A 88 7.40 13.82 -5.70
CA MET A 88 7.07 14.34 -7.03
C MET A 88 6.12 15.54 -6.94
N ALA A 89 5.12 15.50 -6.07
CA ALA A 89 4.13 16.58 -5.95
C ALA A 89 4.71 17.90 -5.44
N LYS A 90 5.92 17.90 -4.86
CA LYS A 90 6.63 19.12 -4.44
C LYS A 90 7.40 19.79 -5.60
N LEU A 91 7.59 19.09 -6.73
CA LEU A 91 8.44 19.53 -7.83
C LEU A 91 7.60 20.00 -9.04
N PRO A 92 7.78 21.24 -9.53
CA PRO A 92 7.03 21.77 -10.66
C PRO A 92 7.11 20.89 -11.92
N ASP A 93 8.30 20.40 -12.26
CA ASP A 93 8.55 19.61 -13.48
C ASP A 93 7.90 18.23 -13.44
N HIS A 94 7.56 17.72 -12.25
CA HIS A 94 6.93 16.42 -12.09
C HIS A 94 5.40 16.51 -12.15
N ARG A 95 4.83 17.73 -12.06
CA ARG A 95 3.40 17.98 -11.91
C ARG A 95 2.54 17.24 -12.94
N GLY A 96 3.02 17.13 -14.18
CA GLY A 96 2.30 16.47 -15.28
C GLY A 96 2.00 14.99 -15.03
N LEU A 97 2.84 14.29 -14.26
CA LEU A 97 2.72 12.84 -14.04
C LEU A 97 2.13 12.46 -12.69
N VAL A 98 1.99 13.41 -11.75
CA VAL A 98 1.58 13.12 -10.36
C VAL A 98 0.23 12.45 -10.28
N ALA A 99 -0.80 12.97 -10.97
CA ALA A 99 -2.15 12.44 -10.88
C ALA A 99 -2.26 11.02 -11.47
N ASP A 100 -1.63 10.78 -12.62
CA ASP A 100 -1.63 9.47 -13.28
C ASP A 100 -0.84 8.44 -12.49
N THR A 101 0.36 8.82 -12.01
CA THR A 101 1.17 7.93 -11.17
C THR A 101 0.44 7.57 -9.88
N LEU A 102 -0.17 8.57 -9.20
CA LEU A 102 -0.93 8.33 -7.97
C LEU A 102 -2.11 7.39 -8.21
N TYR A 103 -2.84 7.60 -9.30
CA TYR A 103 -3.92 6.72 -9.71
C TYR A 103 -3.41 5.29 -9.87
N GLU A 104 -2.34 5.07 -10.64
CA GLU A 104 -1.80 3.73 -10.91
C GLU A 104 -1.33 2.98 -9.64
N ILE A 105 -0.66 3.68 -8.72
CA ILE A 105 -0.11 3.03 -7.52
C ILE A 105 -1.16 2.74 -6.45
N ILE A 106 -2.28 3.46 -6.43
CA ILE A 106 -3.37 3.17 -5.50
C ILE A 106 -4.14 1.95 -5.99
N GLN A 107 -4.06 0.88 -5.21
CA GLN A 107 -4.65 -0.42 -5.48
C GLN A 107 -5.50 -0.93 -4.31
N ARG A 108 -5.50 -0.24 -3.16
CA ARG A 108 -6.36 -0.52 -2.01
C ARG A 108 -6.94 0.77 -1.42
N PRO A 109 -8.15 0.74 -0.82
CA PRO A 109 -8.76 1.95 -0.27
C PRO A 109 -7.92 2.63 0.82
N ASP A 110 -7.32 1.86 1.72
CA ASP A 110 -6.47 2.39 2.79
C ASP A 110 -5.28 3.21 2.27
N GLU A 111 -4.80 2.95 1.06
CA GLU A 111 -3.69 3.72 0.47
C GLU A 111 -4.07 5.18 0.18
N LEU A 112 -5.37 5.49 0.04
CA LEU A 112 -5.87 6.85 -0.09
C LEU A 112 -5.64 7.68 1.18
N THR A 113 -5.98 7.11 2.34
CA THR A 113 -5.84 7.77 3.64
C THR A 113 -4.38 7.79 4.09
N GLU A 114 -3.63 6.70 3.85
CA GLU A 114 -2.18 6.65 4.10
C GLU A 114 -1.42 7.70 3.29
N PHE A 115 -1.77 7.88 2.01
CA PHE A 115 -1.11 8.90 1.19
C PHE A 115 -1.25 10.29 1.82
N LEU A 116 -2.46 10.64 2.30
CA LEU A 116 -2.70 11.93 2.95
C LEU A 116 -1.99 12.04 4.31
N ALA A 117 -1.94 10.95 5.09
CA ALA A 117 -1.17 10.91 6.32
C ALA A 117 0.34 11.17 6.07
N ILE A 118 0.91 10.53 5.03
CA ILE A 118 2.29 10.76 4.60
C ILE A 118 2.45 12.20 4.09
N TYR A 119 1.52 12.68 3.26
CA TYR A 119 1.56 14.02 2.69
C TYR A 119 1.69 15.09 3.78
N TRP A 120 0.88 14.98 4.84
CA TRP A 120 0.83 15.90 5.97
C TRP A 120 1.78 15.59 7.13
N LYS A 121 2.63 14.55 7.05
CA LYS A 121 3.55 14.17 8.14
C LYS A 121 4.39 15.36 8.66
N ASP A 122 4.87 16.21 7.75
CA ASP A 122 5.72 17.36 8.09
C ASP A 122 4.92 18.65 8.37
N ALA A 123 3.59 18.57 8.32
CA ALA A 123 2.67 19.70 8.48
C ALA A 123 2.10 19.83 9.92
N LEU A 124 2.67 19.11 10.89
CA LEU A 124 2.33 19.29 12.31
C LEU A 124 3.07 20.52 12.86
N GLY A 125 2.35 21.54 13.29
CA GLY A 125 2.89 22.68 14.01
C GLY A 125 3.14 22.35 15.49
N LEU A 126 3.72 23.31 16.23
CA LEU A 126 3.76 23.28 17.70
C LEU A 126 2.34 23.02 18.23
N GLN A 127 2.20 22.18 19.26
CA GLN A 127 0.91 21.73 19.83
C GLN A 127 -0.02 20.91 18.91
N GLN A 128 0.51 20.19 17.91
CA GLN A 128 -0.32 19.38 16.97
C GLN A 128 -1.34 20.21 16.18
N GLN A 129 -1.20 21.55 16.18
CA GLN A 129 -1.98 22.40 15.31
C GLN A 129 -1.59 22.07 13.87
N ARG A 130 -2.51 21.46 13.10
CA ARG A 130 -2.31 21.15 11.68
C ARG A 130 -1.92 22.46 10.97
N LYS A 131 -0.65 22.64 10.60
CA LYS A 131 -0.28 23.65 9.59
C LYS A 131 -1.09 23.24 8.36
N LYS A 132 -2.04 24.07 7.96
CA LYS A 132 -2.97 23.79 6.86
C LYS A 132 -2.19 23.78 5.54
N GLN A 133 -1.45 22.71 5.25
CA GLN A 133 -0.84 22.51 3.95
C GLN A 133 -1.96 22.08 2.99
N PRO A 134 -2.33 22.92 2.01
CA PRO A 134 -3.32 22.54 1.03
C PRO A 134 -2.82 21.34 0.21
N VAL A 135 -3.75 20.47 -0.17
CA VAL A 135 -3.44 19.35 -1.06
C VAL A 135 -3.42 19.86 -2.50
N SER A 136 -2.35 19.52 -3.23
CA SER A 136 -2.18 19.99 -4.60
C SER A 136 -3.29 19.48 -5.53
N ALA A 137 -3.61 20.26 -6.56
CA ALA A 137 -4.67 19.90 -7.51
C ALA A 137 -4.43 18.54 -8.20
N GLN A 138 -3.17 18.20 -8.50
CA GLN A 138 -2.83 16.92 -9.12
C GLN A 138 -3.00 15.74 -8.16
N ILE A 139 -2.68 15.91 -6.88
CA ILE A 139 -2.98 14.91 -5.87
C ILE A 139 -4.50 14.71 -5.76
N LYS A 140 -5.27 15.80 -5.64
CA LYS A 140 -6.74 15.72 -5.57
C LYS A 140 -7.30 14.98 -6.78
N LYS A 141 -6.82 15.29 -7.98
CA LYS A 141 -7.20 14.60 -9.23
C LYS A 141 -6.87 13.10 -9.19
N GLY A 142 -5.66 12.73 -8.74
CA GLY A 142 -5.23 11.34 -8.63
C GLY A 142 -6.06 10.54 -7.63
N LEU A 143 -6.27 11.10 -6.42
CA LEU A 143 -7.09 10.48 -5.37
C LEU A 143 -8.56 10.35 -5.78
N ALA A 144 -9.15 11.40 -6.39
CA ALA A 144 -10.53 11.37 -6.89
C ALA A 144 -10.73 10.25 -7.91
N ARG A 145 -9.79 10.09 -8.85
CA ARG A 145 -9.84 8.99 -9.83
C ARG A 145 -9.66 7.64 -9.15
N ALA A 146 -8.74 7.52 -8.20
CA ALA A 146 -8.45 6.26 -7.55
C ALA A 146 -9.63 5.75 -6.69
N LEU A 147 -10.41 6.63 -6.08
CA LEU A 147 -11.64 6.28 -5.35
C LEU A 147 -12.62 5.45 -6.20
N THR A 148 -12.68 5.70 -7.51
CA THR A 148 -13.60 4.99 -8.42
C THR A 148 -13.29 3.50 -8.60
N LYS A 149 -12.09 3.07 -8.18
CA LYS A 149 -11.61 1.67 -8.28
C LYS A 149 -12.27 0.71 -7.30
N PHE A 150 -12.88 1.23 -6.22
CA PHE A 150 -13.25 0.42 -5.07
C PHE A 150 -14.76 0.20 -4.96
N ASP A 151 -15.13 -1.02 -4.58
CA ASP A 151 -16.50 -1.43 -4.30
C ASP A 151 -16.88 -1.24 -2.81
N ALA A 152 -18.15 -1.47 -2.49
CA ALA A 152 -18.68 -1.33 -1.13
C ALA A 152 -17.98 -2.24 -0.12
N TYR A 153 -17.64 -3.47 -0.50
CA TYR A 153 -16.96 -4.42 0.38
C TYR A 153 -15.55 -3.94 0.73
N GLN A 154 -14.77 -3.49 -0.26
CA GLN A 154 -13.44 -2.97 -0.05
C GLN A 154 -13.46 -1.71 0.82
N LEU A 155 -14.37 -0.77 0.53
CA LEU A 155 -14.53 0.44 1.34
C LEU A 155 -14.90 0.11 2.79
N ALA A 156 -15.87 -0.77 3.02
CA ALA A 156 -16.26 -1.19 4.38
C ALA A 156 -15.13 -1.92 5.12
N LYS A 157 -14.35 -2.75 4.41
CA LYS A 157 -13.24 -3.51 5.00
C LYS A 157 -12.11 -2.61 5.48
N TYR A 158 -11.83 -1.54 4.75
CA TYR A 158 -10.67 -0.68 4.94
C TYR A 158 -11.00 0.69 5.53
N ASP A 159 -12.27 1.06 5.67
CA ASP A 159 -12.66 2.22 6.48
C ASP A 159 -12.42 1.91 7.97
N ARG A 160 -11.27 2.35 8.47
CA ARG A 160 -10.85 2.16 9.86
C ARG A 160 -10.64 3.51 10.52
N ASP A 161 -10.83 3.55 11.85
CA ASP A 161 -10.50 4.73 12.63
C ASP A 161 -9.03 5.12 12.44
N GLY A 162 -8.78 6.42 12.27
CA GLY A 162 -7.47 6.95 11.96
C GLY A 162 -7.52 8.46 11.75
N PRO A 163 -6.35 9.11 11.58
CA PRO A 163 -6.26 10.57 11.45
C PRO A 163 -6.90 11.12 10.16
N VAL A 164 -7.10 10.26 9.17
CA VAL A 164 -7.77 10.54 7.89
C VAL A 164 -8.67 9.36 7.57
N ARG A 165 -9.95 9.62 7.29
CA ARG A 165 -10.94 8.62 6.89
C ARG A 165 -11.23 8.66 5.40
N LEU A 166 -11.81 7.58 4.85
CA LEU A 166 -12.14 7.51 3.43
C LEU A 166 -13.16 8.61 3.03
N ARG A 167 -14.11 8.92 3.91
CA ARG A 167 -15.02 10.06 3.71
C ARG A 167 -14.30 11.41 3.62
N ASP A 168 -13.21 11.59 4.37
CA ASP A 168 -12.42 12.82 4.33
C ASP A 168 -11.73 12.97 2.97
N VAL A 169 -11.26 11.86 2.39
CA VAL A 169 -10.70 11.83 1.02
C VAL A 169 -11.78 12.23 0.01
N LEU A 170 -12.99 11.68 0.12
CA LEU A 170 -14.11 12.04 -0.77
C LEU A 170 -14.39 13.55 -0.73
N PHE A 171 -14.57 14.11 0.46
CA PHE A 171 -14.83 15.54 0.64
C PHE A 171 -13.68 16.42 0.14
N LEU A 172 -12.44 16.04 0.44
CA LEU A 172 -11.26 16.82 0.06
C LEU A 172 -11.03 16.90 -1.45
N THR A 173 -11.36 15.81 -2.15
CA THR A 173 -11.07 15.63 -3.56
C THR A 173 -12.24 16.03 -4.46
N HIS A 174 -13.45 16.16 -3.90
CA HIS A 174 -14.69 16.35 -4.64
C HIS A 174 -14.84 15.31 -5.77
N ALA A 175 -14.53 14.05 -5.45
CA ALA A 175 -14.60 12.97 -6.42
C ALA A 175 -16.04 12.84 -6.96
N LYS A 176 -16.14 12.56 -8.26
CA LYS A 176 -17.42 12.26 -8.92
C LYS A 176 -17.56 10.75 -9.07
N PRO A 177 -18.70 10.16 -8.66
CA PRO A 177 -18.94 8.75 -8.86
C PRO A 177 -19.01 8.44 -10.36
N LYS A 178 -18.60 7.23 -10.74
CA LYS A 178 -18.63 6.80 -12.14
C LYS A 178 -20.05 6.46 -12.63
N ASP A 179 -20.95 6.09 -11.71
CA ASP A 179 -22.33 5.70 -11.96
C ASP A 179 -23.19 5.88 -10.69
N ALA A 180 -24.51 5.74 -10.82
CA ALA A 180 -25.47 5.90 -9.73
C ALA A 180 -25.32 4.84 -8.63
N ALA A 181 -24.82 3.64 -8.96
CA ALA A 181 -24.59 2.59 -7.98
C ALA A 181 -23.44 2.96 -7.04
N GLN A 182 -22.34 3.47 -7.59
CA GLN A 182 -21.21 3.97 -6.82
C GLN A 182 -21.59 5.22 -6.01
N GLU A 183 -22.44 6.08 -6.54
CA GLU A 183 -22.98 7.22 -5.79
C GLU A 183 -23.72 6.78 -4.51
N ALA A 184 -24.60 5.77 -4.62
CA ALA A 184 -25.31 5.22 -3.47
C ALA A 184 -24.34 4.65 -2.41
N VAL A 185 -23.33 3.88 -2.84
CA VAL A 185 -22.29 3.34 -1.96
C VAL A 185 -21.51 4.45 -1.26
N TRP A 186 -21.13 5.51 -1.98
CA TRP A 186 -20.41 6.64 -1.40
C TRP A 186 -21.26 7.44 -0.42
N LYS A 187 -22.57 7.55 -0.65
CA LYS A 187 -23.50 8.15 0.30
C LYS A 187 -23.56 7.34 1.60
N GLU A 188 -23.64 6.02 1.52
CA GLU A 188 -23.57 5.15 2.70
C GLU A 188 -22.23 5.29 3.44
N LEU A 189 -21.11 5.40 2.71
CA LEU A 189 -19.79 5.62 3.31
C LEU A 189 -19.73 6.94 4.08
N VAL A 190 -20.23 8.02 3.46
CA VAL A 190 -20.28 9.36 4.06
C VAL A 190 -21.16 9.37 5.32
N ASP A 191 -22.33 8.74 5.24
CA ASP A 191 -23.30 8.65 6.33
C ASP A 191 -22.85 7.68 7.45
N GLY A 192 -21.78 6.91 7.25
CA GLY A 192 -21.33 5.87 8.19
C GLY A 192 -22.29 4.68 8.26
N LYS A 193 -23.04 4.42 7.19
CA LYS A 193 -24.07 3.38 7.08
C LYS A 193 -23.65 2.20 6.20
N LEU A 194 -22.42 2.19 5.69
CA LEU A 194 -21.90 1.04 4.95
C LEU A 194 -22.06 -0.23 5.78
N LYS A 195 -22.64 -1.26 5.15
CA LYS A 195 -22.75 -2.57 5.77
C LYS A 195 -21.35 -3.07 6.13
N PRO A 196 -21.16 -3.65 7.33
CA PRO A 196 -19.90 -4.27 7.68
C PRO A 196 -19.45 -5.27 6.62
N ALA A 197 -18.16 -5.30 6.31
CA ALA A 197 -17.63 -6.25 5.34
C ALA A 197 -17.87 -7.68 5.83
N ASP A 198 -18.39 -8.53 4.95
CA ASP A 198 -18.61 -9.96 5.21
C ASP A 198 -17.25 -10.68 5.26
N THR A 199 -16.64 -10.73 6.44
CA THR A 199 -15.38 -11.43 6.69
C THR A 199 -15.56 -12.53 7.71
N TRP A 200 -14.65 -13.51 7.70
CA TRP A 200 -14.67 -14.59 8.67
C TRP A 200 -14.58 -14.04 10.10
N GLU A 201 -13.77 -13.00 10.36
CA GLU A 201 -13.67 -12.40 11.69
C GLU A 201 -15.04 -11.89 12.17
N VAL A 202 -15.77 -11.15 11.31
CA VAL A 202 -17.08 -10.58 11.65
C VAL A 202 -18.10 -11.67 11.94
N ASN A 203 -18.17 -12.69 11.09
CA ASN A 203 -19.13 -13.79 11.26
C ASN A 203 -18.84 -14.61 12.52
N LEU A 204 -17.58 -14.97 12.77
CA LEU A 204 -17.21 -15.78 13.94
C LEU A 204 -17.39 -15.01 15.25
N SER A 205 -17.10 -13.70 15.26
CA SER A 205 -17.38 -12.85 16.42
C SER A 205 -18.89 -12.68 16.67
N GLY A 206 -19.72 -12.79 15.63
CA GLY A 206 -21.19 -12.80 15.75
C GLY A 206 -21.78 -14.13 16.23
N GLY A 207 -20.96 -15.16 16.47
CA GLY A 207 -21.42 -16.48 16.90
C GLY A 207 -21.92 -17.39 15.77
N ALA A 208 -21.62 -17.07 14.51
CA ALA A 208 -21.96 -17.94 13.39
C ALA A 208 -21.21 -19.27 13.45
N ASP A 209 -21.79 -20.32 12.86
CA ASP A 209 -21.13 -21.61 12.75
C ASP A 209 -19.84 -21.49 11.92
N LYS A 210 -18.76 -22.07 12.44
CA LYS A 210 -17.42 -21.94 11.85
C LYS A 210 -17.35 -22.65 10.50
N ARG A 211 -17.90 -23.86 10.42
CA ARG A 211 -17.81 -24.69 9.22
C ARG A 211 -18.59 -24.05 8.09
N GLU A 212 -19.86 -23.74 8.34
CA GLU A 212 -20.74 -23.11 7.34
C GLU A 212 -20.18 -21.77 6.87
N THR A 213 -19.61 -20.98 7.78
CA THR A 213 -18.97 -19.70 7.44
C THR A 213 -17.80 -19.91 6.48
N PHE A 214 -16.90 -20.86 6.77
CA PHE A 214 -15.74 -21.10 5.90
C PHE A 214 -16.14 -21.69 4.55
N GLU A 215 -17.03 -22.68 4.51
CA GLU A 215 -17.53 -23.27 3.26
C GLU A 215 -18.17 -22.19 2.37
N ARG A 216 -19.03 -21.34 2.96
CA ARG A 216 -19.67 -20.22 2.24
C ARG A 216 -18.65 -19.21 1.71
N LEU A 217 -17.68 -18.79 2.53
CA LEU A 217 -16.67 -17.80 2.13
C LEU A 217 -15.71 -18.34 1.06
N ILE A 218 -15.40 -19.64 1.09
CA ILE A 218 -14.63 -20.32 0.05
C ILE A 218 -15.43 -20.36 -1.25
N ALA A 219 -16.68 -20.84 -1.20
CA ALA A 219 -17.54 -20.93 -2.37
C ALA A 219 -17.80 -19.56 -3.03
N ALA A 220 -17.97 -18.51 -2.22
CA ALA A 220 -18.15 -17.14 -2.69
C ALA A 220 -16.84 -16.45 -3.13
N LYS A 221 -15.68 -17.11 -3.01
CA LYS A 221 -14.34 -16.55 -3.28
C LYS A 221 -14.04 -15.27 -2.48
N GLN A 222 -14.58 -15.17 -1.27
CA GLN A 222 -14.41 -14.02 -0.36
C GLN A 222 -13.30 -14.23 0.68
N LEU A 223 -12.73 -15.45 0.76
CA LEU A 223 -11.59 -15.75 1.61
C LEU A 223 -10.26 -15.55 0.84
N GLY A 224 -9.56 -14.44 1.12
CA GLY A 224 -8.27 -14.15 0.48
C GLY A 224 -7.17 -15.16 0.85
N ALA A 225 -6.18 -15.35 -0.04
CA ALA A 225 -5.12 -16.36 0.10
C ALA A 225 -4.40 -16.35 1.46
N LEU A 226 -4.06 -15.16 1.99
CA LEU A 226 -3.42 -15.08 3.31
C LEU A 226 -4.37 -15.45 4.46
N ALA A 227 -5.66 -15.13 4.34
CA ALA A 227 -6.66 -15.53 5.33
C ALA A 227 -6.90 -17.05 5.27
N LEU A 228 -6.92 -17.63 4.07
CA LEU A 228 -6.99 -19.08 3.86
C LEU A 228 -5.81 -19.79 4.54
N LEU A 229 -4.57 -19.41 4.21
CA LEU A 229 -3.36 -20.00 4.77
C LEU A 229 -3.26 -19.87 6.30
N ARG A 230 -3.72 -18.75 6.87
CA ARG A 230 -3.67 -18.53 8.33
C ARG A 230 -4.75 -19.28 9.10
N ASN A 231 -5.82 -19.73 8.44
CA ASN A 231 -6.96 -20.39 9.06
C ASN A 231 -7.07 -21.88 8.74
N LEU A 232 -6.08 -22.50 8.07
CA LEU A 232 -6.12 -23.93 7.72
C LEU A 232 -6.44 -24.84 8.91
N ARG A 233 -5.71 -24.69 10.02
CA ARG A 233 -5.95 -25.47 11.24
C ARG A 233 -7.34 -25.25 11.84
N LEU A 234 -7.84 -24.01 11.77
CA LEU A 234 -9.17 -23.67 12.27
C LEU A 234 -10.25 -24.33 11.41
N MET A 235 -10.10 -24.35 10.09
CA MET A 235 -11.01 -25.04 9.18
C MET A 235 -11.02 -26.56 9.38
N GLN A 236 -9.85 -27.17 9.58
CA GLN A 236 -9.77 -28.60 9.94
C GLN A 236 -10.51 -28.91 11.24
N THR A 237 -10.29 -28.08 12.28
CA THR A 237 -10.93 -28.26 13.59
C THR A 237 -12.44 -28.02 13.54
N ALA A 238 -12.89 -27.11 12.66
CA ALA A 238 -14.31 -26.88 12.39
C ALA A 238 -14.95 -27.98 11.53
N GLY A 239 -14.19 -28.92 10.99
CA GLY A 239 -14.70 -30.01 10.16
C GLY A 239 -15.05 -29.60 8.73
N VAL A 240 -14.40 -28.57 8.18
CA VAL A 240 -14.51 -28.24 6.76
C VAL A 240 -13.88 -29.38 5.94
N PRO A 241 -14.55 -29.92 4.91
CA PRO A 241 -14.04 -31.03 4.12
C PRO A 241 -12.68 -30.73 3.48
N LYS A 242 -11.78 -31.73 3.46
CA LYS A 242 -10.40 -31.56 2.96
C LYS A 242 -10.35 -31.19 1.48
N ASP A 243 -11.25 -31.75 0.67
CA ASP A 243 -11.40 -31.48 -0.76
C ASP A 243 -11.80 -30.02 -1.03
N VAL A 244 -12.66 -29.44 -0.19
CA VAL A 244 -13.03 -28.03 -0.25
C VAL A 244 -11.81 -27.14 0.05
N ILE A 245 -11.02 -27.48 1.08
CA ILE A 245 -9.82 -26.73 1.43
C ILE A 245 -8.75 -26.85 0.34
N ALA A 246 -8.51 -28.05 -0.19
CA ALA A 246 -7.53 -28.30 -1.25
C ALA A 246 -7.89 -27.52 -2.53
N SER A 247 -9.16 -27.58 -2.95
CA SER A 247 -9.63 -26.80 -4.11
C SER A 247 -9.45 -25.29 -3.90
N ALA A 248 -9.72 -24.80 -2.69
CA ALA A 248 -9.47 -23.39 -2.35
C ALA A 248 -7.99 -23.00 -2.41
N LEU A 249 -7.09 -23.90 -1.99
CA LEU A 249 -5.65 -23.71 -2.04
C LEU A 249 -5.11 -23.71 -3.49
N ASP A 250 -5.66 -24.55 -4.36
CA ASP A 250 -5.29 -24.60 -5.78
C ASP A 250 -5.77 -23.36 -6.54
N GLU A 251 -6.95 -22.85 -6.22
CA GLU A 251 -7.53 -21.67 -6.89
C GLU A 251 -7.05 -20.33 -6.33
N MET A 252 -6.39 -20.30 -5.17
CA MET A 252 -6.08 -19.03 -4.51
C MET A 252 -5.07 -18.18 -5.30
N ARG A 253 -5.25 -16.87 -5.23
CA ARG A 253 -4.31 -15.92 -5.81
C ARG A 253 -3.09 -15.73 -4.91
N THR A 254 -1.94 -16.21 -5.38
CA THR A 254 -0.68 -16.19 -4.64
C THR A 254 0.22 -14.98 -4.94
N ASP A 255 -0.19 -14.09 -5.85
CA ASP A 255 0.63 -12.97 -6.37
C ASP A 255 1.11 -11.96 -5.31
N ARG A 256 0.55 -12.01 -4.10
CA ARG A 256 0.90 -11.18 -2.94
C ARG A 256 1.20 -12.00 -1.68
N VAL A 257 1.38 -13.30 -1.82
CA VAL A 257 1.71 -14.20 -0.71
C VAL A 257 3.20 -14.49 -0.75
N LEU A 258 3.91 -14.14 0.32
CA LEU A 258 5.35 -14.40 0.41
C LEU A 258 5.60 -15.91 0.60
N PRO A 259 6.62 -16.51 -0.04
CA PRO A 259 6.88 -17.94 0.01
C PRO A 259 6.92 -18.54 1.42
N TYR A 260 7.48 -17.83 2.40
CA TYR A 260 7.55 -18.33 3.78
C TYR A 260 6.17 -18.54 4.43
N ARG A 261 5.11 -17.89 3.93
CA ARG A 261 3.75 -18.07 4.44
C ARG A 261 3.23 -19.48 4.19
N PHE A 262 3.63 -20.10 3.08
CA PHE A 262 3.32 -21.51 2.79
C PHE A 262 4.06 -22.45 3.73
N ILE A 263 5.35 -22.18 3.99
CA ILE A 263 6.14 -22.95 4.95
C ILE A 263 5.52 -22.86 6.35
N ALA A 264 5.10 -21.66 6.77
CA ALA A 264 4.40 -21.48 8.04
C ALA A 264 3.07 -22.25 8.06
N ALA A 265 2.25 -22.14 7.02
CA ALA A 265 0.98 -22.85 6.92
C ALA A 265 1.15 -24.38 7.02
N ALA A 266 2.10 -24.95 6.27
CA ALA A 266 2.42 -26.38 6.29
C ALA A 266 2.89 -26.87 7.67
N ARG A 267 3.60 -26.03 8.44
CA ARG A 267 3.98 -26.37 9.83
C ARG A 267 2.80 -26.40 10.79
N TYR A 268 1.80 -25.53 10.60
CA TYR A 268 0.66 -25.42 11.50
C TYR A 268 -0.53 -26.33 11.12
N ALA A 269 -0.60 -26.77 9.86
CA ALA A 269 -1.60 -27.69 9.34
C ALA A 269 -0.92 -28.70 8.39
N PRO A 270 -0.16 -29.68 8.92
CA PRO A 270 0.64 -30.61 8.10
C PRO A 270 -0.19 -31.65 7.34
N ASP A 271 -1.46 -31.85 7.69
CA ASP A 271 -2.34 -32.88 7.12
C ASP A 271 -3.14 -32.41 5.88
N LEU A 272 -2.77 -31.26 5.31
CA LEU A 272 -3.39 -30.59 4.17
C LEU A 272 -2.39 -30.38 3.03
#